data_AF-A0A520YIP7-F1
#
_entry.id   AF-A0A520YIP7-F1
#
_cell.length_a   1.000
_cell.length_b   1.000
_cell.length_c   1.000
_cell.angle_alpha   90.00
_cell.angle_beta   90.00
_cell.angle_gamma   90.00
#
_symmetry.space_group_name_H-M   'P 1'
#
loop_
_entity.id
_entity.type
_entity.pdbx_description
1 polymer ?
#
loop_
_entity_poly.entity_id
_entity_poly.type
_entity_poly.pdbx_seq_one_letter_code
_entity_poly.pdbx_strand_id
1 'polypeptide(L)'
;MKTPRILIIAGSDSGGGAGIQADIKTVTMLGGHAMTAITAVTAQNSRGVDAIHPIPAETVLAQVEACLKDFGVDAIKIGMIGSAFTARTIADRLKRLHVPIVVDPIMVATSGSTLADEETVAAMGKLMDVATLITPNIPELKKLTARTDTMAAALELVARHKSPVLMKGSHDDDDGESIADVLVEEDNITTWQGTRIETQHSHGTGCTLASGIATCLGRGDPLGDAIAKARDFVRIALYEAPGIGRGAGPMGHHRVRMDLGADEMQRLNQVTMTGKDYDAMVAFYKKLGLKQIVDSPDNQYARFETGNGTTMSIQCDPDAEVEDFVAIYFEVDDLDRRVEKLTRAGMPFEHGARAQPWGWREARLRDPAGNTVFLYKGGENRRFPPWRTKDGPRASTKRGGGRWRDLWSPQR
;
A
#
# COMPACT_ATOMS: atom_id res chain seq x y z
N MET A 1 -1.46 13.40 -16.93
CA MET A 1 -1.20 11.95 -16.77
C MET A 1 -2.36 11.17 -17.36
N LYS A 2 -2.10 10.03 -18.00
CA LYS A 2 -3.16 9.15 -18.50
C LYS A 2 -3.76 8.38 -17.31
N THR A 3 -5.08 8.41 -17.15
CA THR A 3 -5.78 7.58 -16.16
C THR A 3 -5.67 6.11 -16.56
N PRO A 4 -5.01 5.24 -15.77
CA PRO A 4 -4.89 3.84 -16.13
C PRO A 4 -6.25 3.15 -16.03
N ARG A 5 -6.63 2.39 -17.06
CA ARG A 5 -7.89 1.64 -17.15
C ARG A 5 -7.65 0.21 -16.68
N ILE A 6 -8.19 -0.13 -15.52
CA ILE A 6 -7.92 -1.42 -14.86
C ILE A 6 -9.17 -2.28 -14.94
N LEU A 7 -9.08 -3.43 -15.60
CA LEU A 7 -10.17 -4.41 -15.62
C LEU A 7 -10.00 -5.40 -14.49
N ILE A 8 -11.03 -5.49 -13.64
CA ILE A 8 -11.07 -6.39 -12.50
C ILE A 8 -12.01 -7.55 -12.81
N ILE A 9 -11.51 -8.78 -12.77
CA ILE A 9 -12.30 -10.00 -12.97
C ILE A 9 -12.37 -10.73 -11.62
N ALA A 10 -13.46 -10.53 -10.87
CA ALA A 10 -13.59 -11.04 -9.50
C ALA A 10 -15.05 -11.13 -9.02
N GLY A 11 -15.26 -11.71 -7.84
CA GLY A 11 -16.55 -11.75 -7.16
C GLY A 11 -16.91 -10.44 -6.45
N SER A 12 -18.20 -10.17 -6.35
CA SER A 12 -18.78 -9.05 -5.60
C SER A 12 -19.01 -9.44 -4.13
N ASP A 13 -18.40 -8.70 -3.21
CA ASP A 13 -18.64 -8.77 -1.76
C ASP A 13 -19.71 -7.74 -1.35
N SER A 14 -20.88 -8.21 -0.92
CA SER A 14 -21.99 -7.35 -0.47
C SER A 14 -21.61 -6.43 0.71
N GLY A 15 -20.67 -6.84 1.57
CA GLY A 15 -20.19 -6.03 2.69
C GLY A 15 -19.22 -4.92 2.28
N GLY A 16 -18.74 -4.97 1.04
CA GLY A 16 -17.87 -3.97 0.43
C GLY A 16 -16.46 -3.90 0.99
N GLY A 17 -16.00 -4.93 1.70
CA GLY A 17 -14.66 -4.98 2.30
C GLY A 17 -13.62 -5.68 1.45
N ALA A 18 -14.03 -6.62 0.59
CA ALA A 18 -13.18 -7.35 -0.34
C ALA A 18 -13.78 -7.33 -1.77
N GLY A 19 -13.28 -8.21 -2.64
CA GLY A 19 -13.79 -8.42 -3.99
C GLY A 19 -13.79 -7.16 -4.85
N ILE A 20 -14.73 -7.11 -5.79
CA ILE A 20 -14.92 -5.98 -6.72
C ILE A 20 -15.00 -4.63 -5.99
N GLN A 21 -15.60 -4.58 -4.81
CA GLN A 21 -15.77 -3.35 -4.04
C GLN A 21 -14.44 -2.82 -3.50
N ALA A 22 -13.58 -3.69 -2.95
CA ALA A 22 -12.23 -3.30 -2.55
C ALA A 22 -11.37 -2.94 -3.76
N ASP A 23 -11.53 -3.68 -4.87
CA ASP A 23 -10.81 -3.44 -6.10
C ASP A 23 -11.13 -2.05 -6.68
N ILE A 24 -12.41 -1.68 -6.84
CA ILE A 24 -12.84 -0.36 -7.31
C ILE A 24 -12.30 0.75 -6.40
N LYS A 25 -12.43 0.59 -5.07
CA LYS A 25 -11.94 1.59 -4.11
C LYS A 25 -10.44 1.79 -4.26
N THR A 26 -9.68 0.72 -4.40
CA THR A 26 -8.22 0.78 -4.54
C THR A 26 -7.81 1.49 -5.82
N VAL A 27 -8.35 1.04 -6.96
CA VAL A 27 -8.06 1.64 -8.28
C VAL A 27 -8.43 3.13 -8.28
N THR A 28 -9.62 3.47 -7.78
CA THR A 28 -10.10 4.86 -7.72
C THR A 28 -9.20 5.73 -6.86
N MET A 29 -8.84 5.26 -5.66
CA MET A 29 -7.99 6.01 -4.73
C MET A 29 -6.53 6.15 -5.21
N LEU A 30 -6.11 5.28 -6.13
CA LEU A 30 -4.83 5.39 -6.84
C LEU A 30 -4.96 6.15 -8.17
N GLY A 31 -6.11 6.78 -8.46
CA GLY A 31 -6.31 7.63 -9.63
C GLY A 31 -6.49 6.87 -10.96
N GLY A 32 -6.85 5.58 -10.90
CA GLY A 32 -7.23 4.78 -12.06
C GLY A 32 -8.74 4.76 -12.32
N HIS A 33 -9.11 4.25 -13.49
CA HIS A 33 -10.50 3.95 -13.86
C HIS A 33 -10.75 2.44 -13.72
N ALA A 34 -11.59 2.06 -12.76
CA ALA A 34 -11.94 0.67 -12.51
C ALA A 34 -13.08 0.21 -13.42
N MET A 35 -12.85 -0.86 -14.18
CA MET A 35 -13.84 -1.61 -14.92
C MET A 35 -13.96 -3.01 -14.31
N THR A 36 -15.11 -3.65 -14.45
CA THR A 36 -15.38 -4.91 -13.75
C THR A 36 -16.03 -5.95 -14.66
N ALA A 37 -15.64 -7.20 -14.45
CA ALA A 37 -16.35 -8.38 -14.89
C ALA A 37 -16.63 -9.26 -13.67
N ILE A 38 -17.89 -9.27 -13.25
CA ILE A 38 -18.32 -9.93 -12.01
C ILE A 38 -18.44 -11.44 -12.25
N THR A 39 -17.72 -12.23 -11.47
CA THR A 39 -17.69 -13.70 -11.60
C THR A 39 -18.68 -14.41 -10.68
N ALA A 40 -19.05 -13.77 -9.57
CA ALA A 40 -20.07 -14.24 -8.63
C ALA A 40 -20.55 -13.06 -7.77
N VAL A 41 -21.75 -13.19 -7.20
CA VAL A 41 -22.26 -12.29 -6.17
C VAL A 41 -22.35 -13.05 -4.86
N THR A 42 -21.76 -12.52 -3.78
CA THR A 42 -21.83 -13.14 -2.45
C THR A 42 -22.75 -12.35 -1.53
N ALA A 43 -23.66 -13.05 -0.85
CA ALA A 43 -24.33 -12.50 0.33
C ALA A 43 -23.34 -12.65 1.49
N GLN A 44 -22.50 -11.63 1.68
CA GLN A 44 -21.35 -11.65 2.57
C GLN A 44 -21.34 -10.40 3.46
N ASN A 45 -20.84 -10.58 4.68
CA ASN A 45 -20.62 -9.51 5.65
C ASN A 45 -19.36 -9.78 6.48
N SER A 46 -19.05 -8.94 7.48
CA SER A 46 -17.84 -9.07 8.30
C SER A 46 -17.74 -10.38 9.10
N ARG A 47 -18.82 -11.17 9.19
CA ARG A 47 -18.88 -12.42 9.97
C ARG A 47 -18.78 -13.68 9.10
N GLY A 48 -18.92 -13.57 7.79
CA GLY A 48 -18.90 -14.73 6.90
C GLY A 48 -19.67 -14.52 5.60
N VAL A 49 -19.83 -15.63 4.87
CA VAL A 49 -20.54 -15.73 3.59
C VAL A 49 -21.76 -16.63 3.81
N ASP A 50 -22.95 -16.09 3.55
CA ASP A 50 -24.23 -16.80 3.72
C ASP A 50 -24.69 -17.45 2.42
N ALA A 51 -24.38 -16.86 1.27
CA ALA A 51 -24.71 -17.41 -0.04
C ALA A 51 -23.74 -16.94 -1.13
N ILE A 52 -23.59 -17.75 -2.19
CA ILE A 52 -22.79 -17.44 -3.37
C ILE A 52 -23.63 -17.74 -4.61
N HIS A 53 -23.78 -16.75 -5.48
CA HIS A 53 -24.42 -16.89 -6.78
C HIS A 53 -23.39 -16.74 -7.91
N PRO A 54 -22.96 -17.84 -8.56
CA PRO A 54 -21.99 -17.76 -9.65
C PRO A 54 -22.62 -17.12 -10.90
N ILE A 55 -21.86 -16.28 -11.59
CA ILE A 55 -22.26 -15.70 -12.88
C ILE A 55 -21.84 -16.66 -14.01
N PRO A 56 -22.73 -16.97 -14.97
CA PRO A 56 -22.39 -17.83 -16.11
C PRO A 56 -21.20 -17.28 -16.90
N ALA A 57 -20.32 -18.17 -17.39
CA ALA A 57 -19.05 -17.79 -18.02
C ALA A 57 -19.23 -16.92 -19.26
N GLU A 58 -20.28 -17.16 -20.04
CA GLU A 58 -20.66 -16.34 -21.20
C GLU A 58 -21.00 -14.90 -20.81
N THR A 59 -21.64 -14.71 -19.66
CA THR A 59 -21.96 -13.38 -19.11
C THR A 59 -20.70 -12.70 -18.56
N VAL A 60 -19.78 -13.45 -17.94
CA VAL A 60 -18.46 -12.92 -17.54
C VAL A 60 -17.67 -12.46 -18.76
N LEU A 61 -17.61 -13.28 -19.82
CA LEU A 61 -16.90 -12.95 -21.05
C LEU A 61 -17.54 -11.75 -21.76
N ALA A 62 -18.87 -11.65 -21.80
CA ALA A 62 -19.56 -10.50 -22.37
C ALA A 62 -19.21 -9.19 -21.64
N GLN A 63 -19.08 -9.21 -20.31
CA GLN A 63 -18.60 -8.05 -19.53
C GLN A 63 -17.17 -7.67 -19.90
N VAL A 64 -16.27 -8.67 -20.02
CA VAL A 64 -14.88 -8.46 -20.44
C VAL A 64 -14.82 -7.82 -21.83
N GLU A 65 -15.52 -8.37 -22.82
CA GLU A 65 -15.51 -7.82 -24.19
C GLU A 65 -16.12 -6.41 -24.26
N ALA A 66 -17.18 -6.13 -23.48
CA ALA A 66 -17.76 -4.80 -23.42
C ALA A 66 -16.73 -3.76 -22.98
N CYS A 67 -15.93 -4.08 -21.94
CA CYS A 67 -14.88 -3.20 -21.47
C CYS A 67 -13.74 -3.04 -22.49
N LEU A 68 -13.28 -4.15 -23.06
CA LEU A 68 -12.15 -4.15 -24.01
C LEU A 68 -12.47 -3.45 -25.32
N LYS A 69 -13.72 -3.56 -25.80
CA LYS A 69 -14.15 -3.03 -27.11
C LYS A 69 -14.25 -1.51 -27.12
N ASP A 70 -14.74 -0.90 -26.04
CA ASP A 70 -14.98 0.55 -25.96
C ASP A 70 -13.82 1.25 -25.26
N PHE A 71 -13.59 0.90 -23.99
CA PHE A 71 -12.63 1.61 -23.17
C PHE A 71 -11.20 1.16 -23.45
N GLY A 72 -10.97 -0.11 -23.81
CA GLY A 72 -9.65 -0.76 -23.78
C GLY A 72 -9.17 -1.01 -22.35
N VAL A 73 -7.94 -1.52 -22.19
CA VAL A 73 -7.38 -1.87 -20.88
C VAL A 73 -5.89 -1.56 -20.81
N ASP A 74 -5.40 -1.13 -19.65
CA ASP A 74 -3.97 -0.92 -19.39
C ASP A 74 -3.38 -1.98 -18.45
N ALA A 75 -4.18 -2.58 -17.56
CA ALA A 75 -3.82 -3.79 -16.81
C ALA A 75 -5.06 -4.54 -16.31
N ILE A 76 -4.90 -5.82 -15.95
CA ILE A 76 -5.97 -6.69 -15.48
C ILE A 76 -5.61 -7.23 -14.10
N LYS A 77 -6.58 -7.23 -13.17
CA LYS A 77 -6.49 -8.00 -11.93
C LYS A 77 -7.52 -9.11 -11.94
N ILE A 78 -7.09 -10.30 -11.58
CA ILE A 78 -7.94 -11.48 -11.45
C ILE A 78 -8.00 -11.85 -9.97
N GLY A 79 -9.21 -11.99 -9.44
CA GLY A 79 -9.45 -12.46 -8.07
C GLY A 79 -10.24 -13.77 -8.07
N MET A 80 -11.24 -13.87 -7.18
CA MET A 80 -12.10 -15.04 -7.08
C MET A 80 -12.79 -15.35 -8.42
N ILE A 81 -12.64 -16.58 -8.91
CA ILE A 81 -13.31 -17.10 -10.11
C ILE A 81 -14.37 -18.12 -9.70
N GLY A 82 -15.56 -18.04 -10.31
CA GLY A 82 -16.72 -18.84 -9.91
C GLY A 82 -16.73 -20.29 -10.41
N SER A 83 -15.90 -20.67 -11.39
CA SER A 83 -15.82 -22.06 -11.89
C SER A 83 -14.55 -22.33 -12.71
N ALA A 84 -14.18 -23.61 -12.83
CA ALA A 84 -13.13 -24.07 -13.73
C ALA A 84 -13.37 -23.67 -15.21
N PHE A 85 -14.62 -23.75 -15.68
CA PHE A 85 -14.99 -23.37 -17.04
C PHE A 85 -14.78 -21.88 -17.30
N THR A 86 -15.20 -21.03 -16.35
CA THR A 86 -14.95 -19.58 -16.40
C THR A 86 -13.45 -19.29 -16.42
N ALA A 87 -12.66 -19.95 -15.56
CA ALA A 87 -11.20 -19.75 -15.50
C ALA A 87 -10.52 -20.06 -16.84
N ARG A 88 -10.83 -21.21 -17.46
CA ARG A 88 -10.26 -21.59 -18.77
C ARG A 88 -10.68 -20.62 -19.87
N THR A 89 -11.97 -20.26 -19.92
CA THR A 89 -12.52 -19.33 -20.93
C THR A 89 -11.86 -17.96 -20.85
N ILE A 90 -11.70 -17.43 -19.64
CA ILE A 90 -11.01 -16.15 -19.42
C ILE A 90 -9.53 -16.28 -19.79
N ALA A 91 -8.82 -17.31 -19.32
CA ALA A 91 -7.42 -17.52 -19.65
C ALA A 91 -7.17 -17.52 -21.17
N ASP A 92 -7.99 -18.26 -21.93
CA ASP A 92 -7.87 -18.32 -23.39
C ASP A 92 -8.11 -16.97 -24.07
N ARG A 93 -9.03 -16.17 -23.54
CA ARG A 93 -9.26 -14.81 -24.03
C ARG A 93 -8.09 -13.87 -23.73
N LEU A 94 -7.50 -14.00 -22.55
CA LEU A 94 -6.44 -13.12 -22.08
C LEU A 94 -5.09 -13.39 -22.75
N LYS A 95 -4.82 -14.61 -23.25
CA LYS A 95 -3.62 -14.94 -24.05
C LYS A 95 -3.34 -13.99 -25.22
N ARG A 96 -4.38 -13.32 -25.74
CA ARG A 96 -4.29 -12.40 -26.88
C ARG A 96 -3.97 -10.96 -26.49
N LEU A 97 -3.88 -10.66 -25.19
CA LEU A 97 -3.63 -9.33 -24.67
C LEU A 97 -2.17 -9.19 -24.23
N HIS A 98 -1.60 -8.02 -24.47
CA HIS A 98 -0.23 -7.67 -24.10
C HIS A 98 -0.24 -6.57 -23.03
N VAL A 99 -0.99 -6.79 -21.96
CA VAL A 99 -1.08 -5.89 -20.80
C VAL A 99 -0.70 -6.65 -19.54
N PRO A 100 -0.23 -5.97 -18.48
CA PRO A 100 0.05 -6.63 -17.21
C PRO A 100 -1.19 -7.33 -16.63
N ILE A 101 -1.02 -8.57 -16.17
CA ILE A 101 -2.08 -9.37 -15.53
C ILE A 101 -1.61 -9.78 -14.14
N VAL A 102 -2.31 -9.32 -13.10
CA VAL A 102 -2.06 -9.71 -11.71
C VAL A 102 -3.09 -10.75 -11.29
N VAL A 103 -2.62 -11.95 -10.96
CA VAL A 103 -3.47 -13.07 -10.51
C VAL A 103 -3.37 -13.20 -9.00
N ASP A 104 -4.45 -12.90 -8.29
CA ASP A 104 -4.63 -13.20 -6.87
C ASP A 104 -5.39 -14.54 -6.76
N PRO A 105 -4.69 -15.67 -6.47
CA PRO A 105 -5.26 -17.02 -6.58
C PRO A 105 -6.16 -17.34 -5.36
N ILE A 106 -7.22 -16.56 -5.19
CA ILE A 106 -8.17 -16.68 -4.08
C ILE A 106 -8.88 -18.04 -4.18
N MET A 107 -8.60 -18.90 -3.20
CA MET A 107 -9.24 -20.23 -3.09
C MET A 107 -10.10 -20.38 -1.83
N VAL A 108 -9.95 -19.47 -0.86
CA VAL A 108 -10.63 -19.48 0.44
C VAL A 108 -11.01 -18.05 0.81
N ALA A 109 -12.20 -17.85 1.36
CA ALA A 109 -12.62 -16.56 1.87
C ALA A 109 -11.79 -16.18 3.11
N THR A 110 -11.64 -14.88 3.38
CA THR A 110 -11.01 -14.40 4.63
C THR A 110 -11.74 -14.93 5.88
N SER A 111 -13.01 -15.31 5.77
CA SER A 111 -13.80 -15.97 6.82
C SER A 111 -13.56 -17.49 6.95
N GLY A 112 -12.70 -18.08 6.11
CA GLY A 112 -12.37 -19.52 6.12
C GLY A 112 -13.26 -20.40 5.23
N SER A 113 -14.29 -19.85 4.57
CA SER A 113 -15.17 -20.60 3.66
C SER A 113 -14.42 -21.01 2.39
N THR A 114 -14.50 -22.27 1.98
CA THR A 114 -13.94 -22.73 0.70
C THR A 114 -14.66 -22.06 -0.47
N LEU A 115 -13.92 -21.40 -1.36
CA LEU A 115 -14.47 -20.67 -2.51
C LEU A 115 -14.22 -21.38 -3.85
N ALA A 116 -13.32 -22.36 -3.88
CA ALA A 116 -12.95 -23.09 -5.09
C ALA A 116 -12.84 -24.60 -4.81
N ASP A 117 -13.48 -25.41 -5.66
CA ASP A 117 -13.30 -26.86 -5.72
C ASP A 117 -11.95 -27.23 -6.38
N GLU A 118 -11.57 -28.51 -6.32
CA GLU A 118 -10.31 -28.99 -6.88
C GLU A 118 -10.18 -28.71 -8.38
N GLU A 119 -11.29 -28.79 -9.13
CA GLU A 119 -11.29 -28.50 -10.55
C GLU A 119 -10.99 -27.02 -10.84
N THR A 120 -11.52 -26.11 -10.03
CA THR A 120 -11.27 -24.68 -10.13
C THR A 120 -9.84 -24.34 -9.74
N VAL A 121 -9.27 -25.02 -8.74
CA VAL A 121 -7.85 -24.89 -8.38
C VAL A 121 -6.96 -25.33 -9.53
N ALA A 122 -7.24 -26.48 -10.16
CA ALA A 122 -6.49 -26.94 -11.32
C ALA A 122 -6.62 -25.98 -12.52
N ALA A 123 -7.81 -25.41 -12.73
CA ALA A 123 -8.06 -24.44 -13.79
C ALA A 123 -7.36 -23.09 -13.56
N MET A 124 -7.08 -22.72 -12.30
CA MET A 124 -6.30 -21.52 -11.95
C MET A 124 -4.91 -21.54 -12.59
N GLY A 125 -4.33 -22.72 -12.81
CA GLY A 125 -3.08 -22.88 -13.54
C GLY A 125 -3.07 -22.19 -14.90
N LYS A 126 -4.19 -22.23 -15.64
CA LYS A 126 -4.32 -21.56 -16.94
C LYS A 126 -4.34 -20.04 -16.85
N LEU A 127 -4.84 -19.49 -15.75
CA LEU A 127 -4.79 -18.05 -15.49
C LEU A 127 -3.38 -17.63 -15.07
N MET A 128 -2.69 -18.46 -14.30
CA MET A 128 -1.29 -18.24 -13.93
C MET A 128 -0.35 -18.31 -15.14
N ASP A 129 -0.63 -19.15 -16.14
CA ASP A 129 0.13 -19.23 -17.41
C ASP A 129 0.14 -17.92 -18.21
N VAL A 130 -0.80 -17.00 -17.97
CA VAL A 130 -0.87 -15.68 -18.63
C VAL A 130 -0.55 -14.52 -17.68
N ALA A 131 -0.10 -14.81 -16.47
CA ALA A 131 0.14 -13.79 -15.46
C ALA A 131 1.41 -13.00 -15.76
N THR A 132 1.43 -11.75 -15.31
CA THR A 132 2.65 -10.96 -15.11
C THR A 132 3.13 -11.06 -13.66
N LEU A 133 2.20 -11.26 -12.73
CA LEU A 133 2.50 -11.48 -11.31
C LEU A 133 1.44 -12.40 -10.70
N ILE A 134 1.88 -13.37 -9.91
CA ILE A 134 1.00 -14.23 -9.10
C ILE A 134 1.19 -13.82 -7.64
N THR A 135 0.12 -13.56 -6.89
CA THR A 135 0.19 -13.03 -5.52
C THR A 135 -0.41 -13.98 -4.47
N PRO A 136 0.10 -15.21 -4.28
CA PRO A 136 -0.46 -16.13 -3.30
C PRO A 136 -0.10 -15.71 -1.85
N ASN A 137 -0.98 -15.95 -0.90
CA ASN A 137 -0.58 -16.03 0.51
C ASN A 137 0.04 -17.41 0.81
N ILE A 138 0.64 -17.57 1.99
CA ILE A 138 1.31 -18.83 2.37
C ILE A 138 0.37 -20.05 2.29
N PRO A 139 -0.87 -20.04 2.83
CA PRO A 139 -1.81 -21.16 2.66
C PRO A 139 -2.14 -21.48 1.20
N GLU A 140 -2.37 -20.46 0.36
CA GLU A 140 -2.65 -20.62 -1.07
C GLU A 140 -1.45 -21.26 -1.79
N LEU A 141 -0.24 -20.79 -1.49
CA LEU A 141 1.00 -21.30 -2.07
C LEU A 141 1.20 -22.80 -1.76
N LYS A 142 0.95 -23.21 -0.51
CA LYS A 142 1.02 -24.62 -0.11
C LYS A 142 -0.03 -25.46 -0.83
N LYS A 143 -1.24 -24.92 -1.04
CA LYS A 143 -2.31 -25.62 -1.75
C LYS A 143 -2.02 -25.77 -3.26
N LEU A 144 -1.39 -24.77 -3.89
CA LEU A 144 -1.06 -24.80 -5.33
C LEU A 144 0.08 -25.75 -5.70
N THR A 145 0.99 -26.03 -4.76
CA THR A 145 2.22 -26.81 -5.00
C THR A 145 2.26 -28.12 -4.23
N ALA A 146 1.39 -28.29 -3.21
CA ALA A 146 1.47 -29.37 -2.22
C ALA A 146 2.81 -29.43 -1.46
N ARG A 147 3.58 -28.33 -1.42
CA ARG A 147 4.85 -28.23 -0.69
C ARG A 147 4.70 -27.49 0.63
N THR A 148 5.52 -27.85 1.60
CA THR A 148 5.56 -27.20 2.92
C THR A 148 6.57 -26.06 2.99
N ASP A 149 7.71 -26.22 2.31
CA ASP A 149 8.73 -25.19 2.11
C ASP A 149 8.19 -24.11 1.16
N THR A 150 8.06 -22.89 1.68
CA THR A 150 7.45 -21.76 0.97
C THR A 150 8.32 -21.23 -0.15
N MET A 151 9.63 -21.14 0.04
CA MET A 151 10.55 -20.67 -1.00
C MET A 151 10.60 -21.68 -2.15
N ALA A 152 10.69 -22.96 -1.81
CA ALA A 152 10.72 -24.03 -2.80
C ALA A 152 9.38 -24.15 -3.56
N ALA A 153 8.25 -23.85 -2.91
CA ALA A 153 6.94 -23.72 -3.54
C ALA A 153 6.87 -22.53 -4.52
N ALA A 154 7.37 -21.36 -4.13
CA ALA A 154 7.38 -20.20 -5.01
C ALA A 154 8.25 -20.42 -6.25
N LEU A 155 9.45 -20.97 -6.09
CA LEU A 155 10.33 -21.33 -7.21
C LEU A 155 9.68 -22.33 -8.17
N GLU A 156 8.90 -23.29 -7.65
CA GLU A 156 8.13 -24.21 -8.50
C GLU A 156 7.07 -23.48 -9.33
N LEU A 157 6.32 -22.56 -8.73
CA LEU A 157 5.32 -21.77 -9.47
C LEU A 157 5.98 -20.85 -10.52
N VAL A 158 7.08 -20.20 -10.17
CA VAL A 158 7.88 -19.39 -11.12
C VAL A 158 8.33 -20.26 -12.29
N ALA A 159 8.91 -21.43 -12.02
CA ALA A 159 9.39 -22.34 -13.06
C ALA A 159 8.26 -22.87 -13.95
N ARG A 160 7.10 -23.20 -13.36
CA ARG A 160 5.93 -23.76 -14.03
C ARG A 160 5.21 -22.75 -14.93
N HIS A 161 5.02 -21.53 -14.43
CA HIS A 161 4.19 -20.50 -15.08
C HIS A 161 4.99 -19.38 -15.73
N LYS A 162 6.32 -19.38 -15.59
CA LYS A 162 7.21 -18.36 -16.15
C LYS A 162 6.82 -16.94 -15.75
N SER A 163 6.33 -16.81 -14.52
CA SER A 163 5.77 -15.59 -13.96
C SER A 163 6.31 -15.37 -12.54
N PRO A 164 6.73 -14.15 -12.18
CA PRO A 164 7.09 -13.80 -10.82
C PRO A 164 5.98 -14.12 -9.80
N VAL A 165 6.40 -14.49 -8.59
CA VAL A 165 5.50 -14.83 -7.48
C VAL A 165 5.77 -13.90 -6.30
N LEU A 166 4.76 -13.15 -5.87
CA LEU A 166 4.79 -12.36 -4.64
C LEU A 166 4.14 -13.14 -3.50
N MET A 167 4.97 -13.77 -2.67
CA MET A 167 4.52 -14.44 -1.45
C MET A 167 4.11 -13.39 -0.41
N LYS A 168 2.84 -13.42 -0.01
CA LYS A 168 2.29 -12.47 0.97
C LYS A 168 2.40 -13.03 2.39
N GLY A 169 2.94 -12.23 3.31
CA GLY A 169 2.94 -12.51 4.73
C GLY A 169 3.82 -13.68 5.18
N SER A 170 5.04 -13.81 4.63
CA SER A 170 6.06 -14.64 5.26
C SER A 170 6.43 -14.04 6.62
N HIS A 171 6.60 -14.89 7.62
CA HIS A 171 7.03 -14.48 8.96
C HIS A 171 8.51 -14.81 9.03
N ASP A 172 9.34 -13.82 9.35
CA ASP A 172 10.80 -14.02 9.43
C ASP A 172 11.19 -14.61 10.81
N ASP A 173 10.32 -14.56 11.83
CA ASP A 173 10.63 -14.96 13.22
C ASP A 173 9.49 -15.73 13.93
N ASP A 174 9.83 -16.56 14.93
CA ASP A 174 8.90 -17.32 15.80
C ASP A 174 7.96 -16.41 16.65
N ASP A 175 8.28 -15.12 16.72
CA ASP A 175 7.67 -14.07 17.55
C ASP A 175 6.42 -13.44 16.90
N GLY A 176 6.30 -13.52 15.58
CA GLY A 176 5.15 -13.01 14.80
C GLY A 176 5.00 -11.49 14.68
N GLU A 177 6.01 -10.71 15.11
CA GLU A 177 5.98 -9.23 15.05
C GLU A 177 6.40 -8.66 13.68
N SER A 178 7.30 -9.35 12.98
CA SER A 178 7.79 -9.02 11.64
C SER A 178 6.96 -9.71 10.57
N ILE A 179 6.56 -8.97 9.53
CA ILE A 179 5.90 -9.52 8.34
C ILE A 179 6.72 -9.11 7.12
N ALA A 180 7.00 -10.08 6.26
CA ALA A 180 7.65 -9.86 4.98
C ALA A 180 6.73 -10.25 3.82
N ASP A 181 6.82 -9.49 2.74
CA ASP A 181 6.34 -9.91 1.42
C ASP A 181 7.57 -10.14 0.55
N VAL A 182 7.62 -11.28 -0.14
CA VAL A 182 8.80 -11.73 -0.89
C VAL A 182 8.43 -11.95 -2.35
N LEU A 183 9.02 -11.15 -3.24
CA LEU A 183 8.96 -11.35 -4.68
C LEU A 183 10.06 -12.33 -5.09
N VAL A 184 9.66 -13.43 -5.69
CA VAL A 184 10.53 -14.45 -6.25
C VAL A 184 10.43 -14.40 -7.77
N GLU A 185 11.57 -14.22 -8.41
CA GLU A 185 11.77 -14.24 -9.86
C GLU A 185 12.72 -15.41 -10.22
N GLU A 186 13.00 -15.65 -11.50
CA GLU A 186 13.91 -16.74 -11.90
C GLU A 186 15.33 -16.55 -11.33
N ASP A 187 15.83 -15.31 -11.34
CA ASP A 187 17.23 -14.99 -10.98
C ASP A 187 17.36 -14.01 -9.80
N ASN A 188 16.25 -13.59 -9.20
CA ASN A 188 16.25 -12.54 -8.19
C ASN A 188 15.20 -12.77 -7.11
N ILE A 189 15.51 -12.35 -5.88
CA ILE A 189 14.59 -12.35 -4.74
C ILE A 189 14.61 -10.96 -4.13
N THR A 190 13.44 -10.33 -4.03
CA THR A 190 13.28 -9.03 -3.39
C THR A 190 12.33 -9.16 -2.20
N THR A 191 12.75 -8.68 -1.04
CA THR A 191 11.97 -8.75 0.19
C THR A 191 11.61 -7.36 0.67
N TRP A 192 10.34 -7.17 1.03
CA TRP A 192 9.90 -5.98 1.76
C TRP A 192 9.45 -6.38 3.16
N GLN A 193 10.15 -5.88 4.17
CA GLN A 193 9.76 -6.05 5.57
C GLN A 193 8.76 -4.98 6.01
N GLY A 194 8.04 -5.25 7.09
CA GLY A 194 7.15 -4.30 7.74
C GLY A 194 6.69 -4.81 9.11
N THR A 195 6.29 -3.89 9.97
CA THR A 195 5.73 -4.24 11.29
C THR A 195 4.29 -4.72 11.15
N ARG A 196 3.92 -5.76 11.88
CA ARG A 196 2.53 -6.22 11.97
C ARG A 196 1.63 -5.12 12.54
N ILE A 197 0.53 -4.84 11.85
CA ILE A 197 -0.49 -3.90 12.31
C ILE A 197 -1.55 -4.70 13.08
N GLU A 198 -1.67 -4.46 14.38
CA GLU A 198 -2.72 -5.08 15.20
C GLU A 198 -4.10 -4.48 14.88
N THR A 199 -4.88 -5.18 14.06
CA THR A 199 -6.26 -4.80 13.74
C THR A 199 -7.11 -6.02 13.43
N GLN A 200 -8.39 -5.96 13.79
CA GLN A 200 -9.39 -6.95 13.37
C GLN A 200 -9.98 -6.61 11.98
N HIS A 201 -9.68 -5.43 11.45
CA HIS A 201 -10.26 -4.91 10.21
C HIS A 201 -9.30 -5.08 9.04
N SER A 202 -9.00 -6.34 8.72
CA SER A 202 -8.07 -6.75 7.65
C SER A 202 -8.78 -7.42 6.47
N HIS A 203 -10.11 -7.33 6.41
CA HIS A 203 -10.87 -7.92 5.31
C HIS A 203 -10.52 -7.23 3.99
N GLY A 204 -10.16 -8.02 2.98
CA GLY A 204 -9.79 -7.53 1.64
C GLY A 204 -8.34 -7.10 1.44
N THR A 205 -7.41 -7.37 2.37
CA THR A 205 -5.97 -7.04 2.21
C THR A 205 -5.37 -7.58 0.91
N GLY A 206 -5.60 -8.86 0.60
CA GLY A 206 -5.10 -9.49 -0.63
C GLY A 206 -5.64 -8.83 -1.91
N CYS A 207 -6.97 -8.65 -2.00
CA CYS A 207 -7.61 -8.00 -3.14
C CYS A 207 -7.08 -6.58 -3.36
N THR A 208 -6.94 -5.83 -2.26
CA THR A 208 -6.42 -4.45 -2.26
C THR A 208 -4.98 -4.41 -2.74
N LEU A 209 -4.11 -5.31 -2.26
CA LEU A 209 -2.72 -5.37 -2.69
C LEU A 209 -2.63 -5.66 -4.20
N ALA A 210 -3.30 -6.72 -4.67
CA ALA A 210 -3.28 -7.11 -6.08
C ALA A 210 -3.84 -6.01 -7.00
N SER A 211 -4.93 -5.34 -6.61
CA SER A 211 -5.50 -4.23 -7.35
C SER A 211 -4.62 -2.99 -7.35
N GLY A 212 -3.92 -2.72 -6.25
CA GLY A 212 -2.93 -1.64 -6.17
C GLY A 212 -1.75 -1.87 -7.10
N ILE A 213 -1.23 -3.11 -7.14
CA ILE A 213 -0.15 -3.51 -8.05
C ILE A 213 -0.61 -3.37 -9.51
N ALA A 214 -1.77 -3.93 -9.85
CA ALA A 214 -2.32 -3.82 -11.21
C ALA A 214 -2.51 -2.35 -11.63
N THR A 215 -2.95 -1.49 -10.72
CA THR A 215 -3.11 -0.05 -11.00
C THR A 215 -1.78 0.64 -11.31
N CYS A 216 -0.73 0.34 -10.53
CA CYS A 216 0.59 0.91 -10.75
C CYS A 216 1.23 0.35 -12.03
N LEU A 217 1.11 -0.95 -12.31
CA LEU A 217 1.56 -1.56 -13.56
C LEU A 217 0.84 -0.97 -14.78
N GLY A 218 -0.48 -0.77 -14.70
CA GLY A 218 -1.26 -0.13 -15.76
C GLY A 218 -0.90 1.34 -15.99
N ARG A 219 -0.25 2.00 -15.02
CA ARG A 219 0.35 3.32 -15.19
C ARG A 219 1.71 3.26 -15.88
N GLY A 220 2.37 2.10 -15.86
CA GLY A 220 3.72 1.88 -16.39
C GLY A 220 4.82 1.85 -15.34
N ASP A 221 4.47 1.77 -14.05
CA ASP A 221 5.45 1.69 -12.97
C ASP A 221 6.22 0.35 -13.04
N PRO A 222 7.54 0.32 -12.74
CA PRO A 222 8.29 -0.93 -12.61
C PRO A 222 7.68 -1.85 -11.54
N LEU A 223 7.82 -3.17 -11.70
CA LEU A 223 7.16 -4.17 -10.83
C LEU A 223 7.48 -3.96 -9.33
N GLY A 224 8.75 -3.77 -8.98
CA GLY A 224 9.16 -3.52 -7.60
C GLY A 224 8.53 -2.25 -7.00
N ASP A 225 8.46 -1.17 -7.78
CA ASP A 225 7.83 0.08 -7.37
C ASP A 225 6.31 -0.05 -7.24
N ALA A 226 5.67 -0.79 -8.15
CA ALA A 226 4.25 -1.10 -8.12
C ALA A 226 3.89 -1.88 -6.85
N ILE A 227 4.71 -2.87 -6.47
CA ILE A 227 4.56 -3.63 -5.22
C ILE A 227 4.75 -2.72 -4.01
N ALA A 228 5.83 -1.93 -3.96
CA ALA A 228 6.10 -1.03 -2.83
C ALA A 228 4.94 -0.04 -2.60
N LYS A 229 4.47 0.64 -3.66
CA LYS A 229 3.35 1.60 -3.61
C LYS A 229 2.04 0.93 -3.16
N ALA A 230 1.76 -0.27 -3.65
CA ALA A 230 0.55 -1.01 -3.26
C ALA A 230 0.62 -1.49 -1.80
N ARG A 231 1.79 -1.89 -1.30
CA ARG A 231 2.00 -2.24 0.11
C ARG A 231 1.75 -1.03 1.01
N ASP A 232 2.31 0.13 0.68
CA ASP A 232 2.07 1.37 1.44
C ASP A 232 0.57 1.71 1.49
N PHE A 233 -0.14 1.56 0.36
CA PHE A 233 -1.59 1.77 0.31
C PHE A 233 -2.33 0.85 1.29
N VAL A 234 -2.03 -0.45 1.27
CA VAL A 234 -2.66 -1.44 2.16
C VAL A 234 -2.38 -1.11 3.62
N ARG A 235 -1.14 -0.78 3.96
CA ARG A 235 -0.76 -0.47 5.34
C ARG A 235 -1.47 0.78 5.86
N ILE A 236 -1.52 1.85 5.06
CA ILE A 236 -2.28 3.05 5.41
C ILE A 236 -3.78 2.72 5.53
N ALA A 237 -4.34 1.90 4.65
CA ALA A 237 -5.73 1.48 4.73
C ALA A 237 -6.03 0.69 6.03
N LEU A 238 -5.09 -0.13 6.50
CA LEU A 238 -5.19 -0.86 7.77
C LEU A 238 -5.18 0.11 8.96
N TYR A 239 -4.28 1.09 8.98
CA TYR A 239 -4.25 2.12 10.03
C TYR A 239 -5.50 2.99 10.06
N GLU A 240 -6.13 3.19 8.90
CA GLU A 240 -7.33 4.00 8.75
C GLU A 240 -8.65 3.22 8.86
N ALA A 241 -8.59 1.95 9.26
CA ALA A 241 -9.76 1.10 9.33
C ALA A 241 -10.90 1.76 10.16
N PRO A 242 -12.14 1.82 9.62
CA PRO A 242 -13.22 2.58 10.21
C PRO A 242 -13.92 1.90 11.40
N GLY A 243 -13.50 0.70 11.80
CA GLY A 243 -14.12 0.01 12.93
C GLY A 243 -15.48 -0.64 12.64
N ILE A 244 -15.81 -0.89 11.38
CA ILE A 244 -17.16 -1.33 10.96
C ILE A 244 -17.29 -2.86 11.03
N GLY A 245 -18.42 -3.33 11.55
CA GLY A 245 -18.76 -4.75 11.62
C GLY A 245 -18.45 -5.38 12.98
N ARG A 246 -18.79 -6.67 13.13
CA ARG A 246 -18.59 -7.46 14.37
C ARG A 246 -17.64 -8.65 14.17
N GLY A 247 -16.85 -8.61 13.11
CA GLY A 247 -15.87 -9.65 12.74
C GLY A 247 -14.75 -9.01 11.93
N ALA A 248 -14.25 -9.68 10.89
CA ALA A 248 -13.25 -9.11 9.98
C ALA A 248 -13.86 -7.96 9.17
N GLY A 249 -13.69 -6.72 9.65
CA GLY A 249 -14.25 -5.53 9.01
C GLY A 249 -13.38 -5.00 7.86
N PRO A 250 -13.92 -4.07 7.06
CA PRO A 250 -13.21 -3.48 5.92
C PRO A 250 -12.08 -2.56 6.36
N MET A 251 -11.07 -2.41 5.50
CA MET A 251 -10.01 -1.40 5.65
C MET A 251 -10.47 0.02 5.26
N GLY A 252 -9.73 1.03 5.69
CA GLY A 252 -9.98 2.47 5.51
C GLY A 252 -9.64 3.06 4.15
N HIS A 253 -9.94 2.38 3.04
CA HIS A 253 -9.59 2.80 1.66
C HIS A 253 -9.87 4.30 1.38
N HIS A 254 -11.06 4.78 1.74
CA HIS A 254 -11.53 6.15 1.51
C HIS A 254 -10.72 7.24 2.24
N ARG A 255 -9.97 6.85 3.28
CA ARG A 255 -9.11 7.74 4.06
C ARG A 255 -7.63 7.60 3.69
N VAL A 256 -7.30 6.66 2.81
CA VAL A 256 -5.93 6.56 2.30
C VAL A 256 -5.61 7.85 1.57
N ARG A 257 -4.51 8.46 1.98
CA ARG A 257 -3.90 9.60 1.30
C ARG A 257 -2.53 9.12 0.90
N MET A 258 -2.46 8.66 -0.33
CA MET A 258 -1.19 8.45 -0.96
C MET A 258 -0.75 9.80 -1.49
N ASP A 259 0.40 10.30 -1.04
CA ASP A 259 1.06 11.40 -1.72
C ASP A 259 1.71 10.87 -3.01
N LEU A 260 0.92 10.23 -3.87
CA LEU A 260 1.33 9.78 -5.20
C LEU A 260 1.01 10.89 -6.18
N GLY A 261 1.97 11.25 -7.01
CA GLY A 261 1.81 12.22 -8.08
C GLY A 261 2.59 11.76 -9.31
N ALA A 262 2.56 12.56 -10.38
CA ALA A 262 3.51 12.35 -11.47
C ALA A 262 4.93 12.39 -10.89
N ASP A 263 5.80 11.47 -11.28
CA ASP A 263 7.20 11.39 -10.83
C ASP A 263 7.98 12.72 -10.94
N GLU A 264 7.45 13.69 -11.68
CA GLU A 264 8.08 14.99 -11.90
C GLU A 264 7.55 16.14 -11.03
N MET A 265 6.40 15.98 -10.37
CA MET A 265 5.78 17.07 -9.60
C MET A 265 5.89 16.82 -8.09
N GLN A 266 6.66 17.71 -7.45
CA GLN A 266 6.76 17.79 -5.99
C GLN A 266 5.39 18.04 -5.38
N ARG A 267 5.13 17.42 -4.23
CA ARG A 267 3.86 17.56 -3.51
C ARG A 267 4.16 18.15 -2.15
N LEU A 268 3.41 19.19 -1.76
CA LEU A 268 3.59 19.79 -0.44
C LEU A 268 3.29 18.71 0.63
N ASN A 269 4.34 18.30 1.34
CA ASN A 269 4.22 17.37 2.44
C ASN A 269 3.78 18.12 3.69
N GLN A 270 4.62 19.03 4.16
CA GLN A 270 4.28 19.81 5.35
C GLN A 270 5.01 21.13 5.35
N VAL A 271 4.48 22.03 6.16
CA VAL A 271 5.14 23.28 6.55
C VAL A 271 5.49 23.15 8.03
N THR A 272 6.74 23.46 8.38
CA THR A 272 7.21 23.53 9.77
C THR A 272 7.44 24.98 10.15
N MET A 273 6.78 25.42 11.21
CA MET A 273 6.94 26.74 11.81
C MET A 273 8.00 26.70 12.90
N THR A 274 8.99 27.57 12.83
CA THR A 274 9.98 27.74 13.91
C THR A 274 9.44 28.65 15.02
N GLY A 275 9.93 28.49 16.24
CA GLY A 275 9.53 29.35 17.36
C GLY A 275 10.42 29.24 18.59
N LYS A 276 10.09 30.02 19.63
CA LYS A 276 10.87 30.13 20.88
C LYS A 276 10.21 29.49 22.10
N ASP A 277 8.91 29.23 22.02
CA ASP A 277 8.11 28.74 23.14
C ASP A 277 7.27 27.56 22.67
N TYR A 278 7.81 26.37 22.89
CA TYR A 278 7.19 25.11 22.50
C TYR A 278 5.79 24.95 23.08
N ASP A 279 5.63 25.16 24.39
CA ASP A 279 4.38 24.92 25.10
C ASP A 279 3.29 25.90 24.64
N ALA A 280 3.63 27.19 24.46
CA ALA A 280 2.70 28.18 23.95
C ALA A 280 2.25 27.86 22.52
N MET A 281 3.16 27.43 21.63
CA MET A 281 2.82 27.05 20.27
C MET A 281 1.94 25.79 20.22
N VAL A 282 2.26 24.75 21.01
CA VAL A 282 1.42 23.55 21.10
C VAL A 282 0.02 23.91 21.58
N ALA A 283 -0.10 24.73 22.62
CA ALA A 283 -1.39 25.18 23.13
C ALA A 283 -2.18 25.97 22.09
N PHE A 284 -1.51 26.87 21.35
CA PHE A 284 -2.12 27.67 20.29
C PHE A 284 -2.71 26.79 19.18
N TYR A 285 -1.92 25.85 18.62
CA TYR A 285 -2.39 25.02 17.50
C TYR A 285 -3.42 23.98 17.92
N LYS A 286 -3.35 23.44 19.15
CA LYS A 286 -4.46 22.65 19.72
C LYS A 286 -5.74 23.47 19.82
N LYS A 287 -5.65 24.72 20.31
CA LYS A 287 -6.80 25.64 20.42
C LYS A 287 -7.38 26.02 19.06
N LEU A 288 -6.55 26.08 18.02
CA LEU A 288 -6.98 26.27 16.63
C LEU A 288 -7.75 25.05 16.07
N GLY A 289 -7.74 23.92 16.78
CA GLY A 289 -8.47 22.70 16.42
C GLY A 289 -7.64 21.66 15.67
N LEU A 290 -6.32 21.84 15.58
CA LEU A 290 -5.43 20.88 14.95
C LEU A 290 -5.15 19.72 15.92
N LYS A 291 -5.15 18.49 15.39
CA LYS A 291 -4.88 17.30 16.18
C LYS A 291 -3.37 17.10 16.33
N GLN A 292 -2.81 17.22 17.53
CA GLN A 292 -1.42 16.85 17.76
C GLN A 292 -1.26 15.33 17.61
N ILE A 293 -0.42 14.91 16.66
CA ILE A 293 -0.13 13.49 16.36
C ILE A 293 1.29 13.08 16.73
N VAL A 294 2.20 14.04 16.96
CA VAL A 294 3.53 13.82 17.53
C VAL A 294 3.78 14.89 18.59
N ASP A 295 4.24 14.45 19.75
CA ASP A 295 4.61 15.29 20.90
C ASP A 295 6.01 14.88 21.34
N SER A 296 6.99 15.76 21.14
CA SER A 296 8.40 15.52 21.46
C SER A 296 9.00 16.75 22.14
N PRO A 297 8.61 17.02 23.40
CA PRO A 297 9.07 18.20 24.14
C PRO A 297 10.58 18.21 24.35
N ASP A 298 11.19 17.03 24.53
CA ASP A 298 12.66 16.89 24.69
C ASP A 298 13.42 17.38 23.45
N ASN A 299 12.82 17.25 22.26
CA ASN A 299 13.37 17.77 21.00
C ASN A 299 12.68 19.07 20.57
N GLN A 300 11.82 19.63 21.42
CA GLN A 300 10.98 20.80 21.15
C GLN A 300 10.27 20.74 19.78
N TYR A 301 9.79 19.55 19.41
CA TYR A 301 9.15 19.27 18.12
C TYR A 301 7.74 18.71 18.32
N ALA A 302 6.79 19.22 17.56
CA ALA A 302 5.46 18.64 17.47
C ALA A 302 4.97 18.58 16.02
N ARG A 303 4.11 17.59 15.75
CA ARG A 303 3.39 17.47 14.48
C ARG A 303 1.90 17.44 14.74
N PHE A 304 1.20 18.13 13.87
CA PHE A 304 -0.24 18.28 13.87
C PHE A 304 -0.82 17.72 12.57
N GLU A 305 -2.01 17.15 12.67
CA GLU A 305 -2.84 16.71 11.56
C GLU A 305 -4.04 17.64 11.44
N THR A 306 -4.31 18.10 10.23
CA THR A 306 -5.44 18.97 9.88
C THR A 306 -6.65 18.12 9.45
N GLY A 307 -7.83 18.73 9.32
CA GLY A 307 -9.09 18.02 9.04
C GLY A 307 -9.13 17.22 7.72
N ASN A 308 -8.26 17.54 6.75
CA ASN A 308 -8.14 16.81 5.48
C ASN A 308 -7.01 15.75 5.49
N GLY A 309 -6.30 15.58 6.61
CA GLY A 309 -5.20 14.63 6.78
C GLY A 309 -3.80 15.20 6.46
N THR A 310 -3.69 16.44 6.00
CA THR A 310 -2.39 17.10 5.78
C THR A 310 -1.73 17.40 7.13
N THR A 311 -0.40 17.29 7.17
CA THR A 311 0.41 17.53 8.36
C THR A 311 1.06 18.91 8.36
N MET A 312 1.21 19.48 9.56
CA MET A 312 1.97 20.70 9.83
C MET A 312 2.80 20.46 11.09
N SER A 313 3.99 21.04 11.15
CA SER A 313 4.88 20.87 12.29
C SER A 313 5.27 22.18 12.92
N ILE A 314 5.72 22.09 14.17
CA ILE A 314 6.44 23.17 14.83
C ILE A 314 7.76 22.62 15.35
N GLN A 315 8.79 23.46 15.38
CA GLN A 315 10.08 23.13 15.94
C GLN A 315 10.65 24.35 16.64
N CYS A 316 11.01 24.23 17.90
CA CYS A 316 11.79 25.25 18.60
C CYS A 316 13.19 24.69 18.81
N ASP A 317 14.21 25.42 18.38
CA ASP A 317 15.60 25.05 18.65
C ASP A 317 16.11 26.03 19.72
N PRO A 318 16.46 25.56 20.93
CA PRO A 318 16.88 26.43 22.02
C PRO A 318 18.21 27.13 21.75
N ASP A 319 19.03 26.57 20.87
CA ASP A 319 20.38 27.05 20.56
C ASP A 319 20.43 27.84 19.24
N ALA A 320 19.35 27.81 18.44
CA ALA A 320 19.24 28.59 17.22
C ALA A 320 18.50 29.92 17.45
N GLU A 321 18.98 30.98 16.81
CA GLU A 321 18.15 32.17 16.65
C GLU A 321 16.92 31.79 15.80
N VAL A 322 15.72 32.12 16.28
CA VAL A 322 14.52 31.98 15.47
C VAL A 322 14.60 32.99 14.34
N GLU A 323 15.00 32.50 13.17
CA GLU A 323 14.98 33.26 11.92
C GLU A 323 13.54 33.41 11.42
N ASP A 324 13.27 34.48 10.65
CA ASP A 324 11.94 34.79 10.05
C ASP A 324 11.53 33.81 8.93
N PHE A 325 12.18 32.65 8.84
CA PHE A 325 12.06 31.72 7.72
C PHE A 325 11.27 30.46 8.07
N VAL A 326 10.59 29.94 7.06
CA VAL A 326 9.74 28.74 7.15
C VAL A 326 10.48 27.54 6.58
N ALA A 327 10.32 26.37 7.20
CA ALA A 327 10.78 25.13 6.60
C ALA A 327 9.64 24.46 5.80
N ILE A 328 9.87 24.20 4.53
CA ILE A 328 8.90 23.61 3.60
C ILE A 328 9.39 22.23 3.18
N TYR A 329 8.54 21.22 3.29
CA TYR A 329 8.85 19.85 2.92
C TYR A 329 8.04 19.46 1.69
N PHE A 330 8.71 18.95 0.67
CA PHE A 330 8.10 18.37 -0.51
C PHE A 330 8.31 16.86 -0.56
N GLU A 331 7.22 16.09 -0.64
CA GLU A 331 7.28 14.65 -0.90
C GLU A 331 7.73 14.42 -2.35
N VAL A 332 8.63 13.45 -2.52
CA VAL A 332 9.13 12.98 -3.82
C VAL A 332 9.18 11.45 -3.86
N ASP A 333 8.80 10.86 -4.99
CA ASP A 333 8.74 9.39 -5.15
C ASP A 333 10.13 8.74 -5.15
N ASP A 334 11.08 9.37 -5.84
CA ASP A 334 12.49 8.97 -5.92
C ASP A 334 13.37 10.16 -5.53
N LEU A 335 13.77 10.16 -4.25
CA LEU A 335 14.58 11.23 -3.68
C LEU A 335 15.96 11.33 -4.33
N ASP A 336 16.61 10.20 -4.60
CA ASP A 336 17.97 10.17 -5.14
C ASP A 336 17.99 10.71 -6.56
N ARG A 337 17.12 10.18 -7.44
CA ARG A 337 16.99 10.66 -8.82
C ARG A 337 16.61 12.13 -8.88
N ARG A 338 15.76 12.59 -7.96
CA ARG A 338 15.35 14.00 -7.92
C ARG A 338 16.48 14.92 -7.50
N VAL A 339 17.20 14.58 -6.43
CA VAL A 339 18.38 15.32 -5.98
C VAL A 339 19.42 15.35 -7.09
N GLU A 340 19.67 14.23 -7.76
CA GLU A 340 20.62 14.17 -8.87
C GLU A 340 20.20 15.09 -10.03
N LYS A 341 18.94 15.04 -10.46
CA LYS A 341 18.40 15.90 -11.53
C LYS A 341 18.56 17.39 -11.19
N LEU A 342 18.27 17.79 -9.95
CA LEU A 342 18.36 19.19 -9.51
C LEU A 342 19.81 19.65 -9.34
N THR A 343 20.70 18.80 -8.84
CA THR A 343 22.14 19.08 -8.78
C THR A 343 22.72 19.28 -10.19
N ARG A 344 22.35 18.42 -11.16
CA ARG A 344 22.75 18.61 -12.57
C ARG A 344 22.19 19.89 -13.19
N ALA A 345 21.07 20.40 -12.67
CA ALA A 345 20.50 21.69 -13.05
C ALA A 345 21.14 22.90 -12.32
N GLY A 346 22.20 22.68 -11.52
CA GLY A 346 22.94 23.73 -10.83
C GLY A 346 22.32 24.18 -9.50
N MET A 347 21.37 23.42 -8.94
CA MET A 347 20.76 23.75 -7.66
C MET A 347 21.67 23.36 -6.49
N PRO A 348 22.05 24.29 -5.60
CA PRO A 348 22.91 23.97 -4.46
C PRO A 348 22.13 23.25 -3.36
N PHE A 349 22.66 22.13 -2.89
CA PHE A 349 22.15 21.42 -1.72
C PHE A 349 23.09 21.67 -0.54
N GLU A 350 22.52 21.96 0.63
CA GLU A 350 23.29 21.97 1.89
C GLU A 350 23.67 20.53 2.28
N HIS A 351 22.78 19.57 2.02
CA HIS A 351 23.12 18.15 1.96
C HIS A 351 22.25 17.38 0.97
N GLY A 352 22.82 16.36 0.34
CA GLY A 352 22.10 15.43 -0.54
C GLY A 352 21.16 14.49 0.23
N ALA A 353 20.60 13.52 -0.50
CA ALA A 353 19.68 12.54 0.04
C ALA A 353 20.36 11.67 1.11
N ARG A 354 19.81 11.66 2.33
CA ARG A 354 20.30 10.81 3.43
C ARG A 354 19.15 10.23 4.24
N ALA A 355 19.39 9.06 4.84
CA ALA A 355 18.49 8.50 5.83
C ALA A 355 18.59 9.27 7.14
N GLN A 356 17.46 9.37 7.82
CA GLN A 356 17.38 10.00 9.13
C GLN A 356 17.09 8.95 10.22
N PRO A 357 17.53 9.19 11.47
CA PRO A 357 17.34 8.25 12.59
C PRO A 357 15.88 7.87 12.87
N TRP A 358 14.94 8.71 12.46
CA TRP A 358 13.51 8.53 12.61
C TRP A 358 12.86 7.95 11.32
N GLY A 359 13.60 7.18 10.53
CA GLY A 359 13.01 6.24 9.55
C GLY A 359 12.48 6.84 8.24
N TRP A 360 12.82 8.09 7.90
CA TRP A 360 12.58 8.66 6.56
C TRP A 360 13.88 9.13 5.92
N ARG A 361 13.82 9.50 4.63
CA ARG A 361 14.96 10.06 3.90
C ARG A 361 14.66 11.48 3.45
N GLU A 362 15.67 12.34 3.46
CA GLU A 362 15.52 13.73 3.02
C GLU A 362 16.82 14.33 2.47
N ALA A 363 16.67 15.41 1.69
CA ALA A 363 17.73 16.30 1.21
C ALA A 363 17.33 17.75 1.50
N ARG A 364 18.31 18.63 1.73
CA ARG A 364 18.06 20.01 2.18
C ARG A 364 18.72 21.03 1.26
N LEU A 365 17.98 22.08 0.94
CA LEU A 365 18.42 23.22 0.15
C LEU A 365 17.79 24.51 0.68
N ARG A 366 18.22 25.65 0.15
CA ARG A 366 17.63 26.97 0.43
C ARG A 366 16.94 27.50 -0.81
N ASP A 367 15.80 28.16 -0.63
CA ASP A 367 15.23 29.00 -1.67
C ASP A 367 16.00 30.35 -1.75
N PRO A 368 15.74 31.18 -2.77
CA PRO A 368 16.42 32.48 -2.91
C PRO A 368 16.15 33.48 -1.77
N ALA A 369 15.09 33.28 -0.98
CA ALA A 369 14.73 34.12 0.16
C ALA A 369 15.34 33.62 1.48
N GLY A 370 16.04 32.47 1.48
CA GLY A 370 16.65 31.87 2.66
C GLY A 370 15.75 30.85 3.38
N ASN A 371 14.54 30.58 2.89
CA ASN A 371 13.69 29.54 3.47
C ASN A 371 14.34 28.17 3.32
N THR A 372 14.18 27.33 4.35
CA THR A 372 14.67 25.96 4.28
C THR A 372 13.68 25.13 3.48
N VAL A 373 14.17 24.45 2.45
CA VAL A 373 13.38 23.52 1.66
C VAL A 373 13.95 22.12 1.83
N PHE A 374 13.08 21.16 2.11
CA PHE A 374 13.41 19.75 2.17
C PHE A 374 12.73 19.01 1.02
N LEU A 375 13.49 18.16 0.34
CA LEU A 375 12.94 17.08 -0.47
C LEU A 375 12.92 15.83 0.40
N TYR A 376 11.81 15.12 0.40
CA TYR A 376 11.50 14.17 1.47
C TYR A 376 10.80 12.92 0.91
N LYS A 377 11.08 11.75 1.51
CA LYS A 377 10.34 10.50 1.27
C LYS A 377 10.02 9.82 2.60
N GLY A 378 8.74 9.79 2.99
CA GLY A 378 8.33 9.32 4.32
C GLY A 378 7.24 8.26 4.37
N GLY A 379 6.51 8.02 3.27
CA GLY A 379 5.47 6.99 3.21
C GLY A 379 4.46 7.07 4.37
N GLU A 380 4.10 5.92 4.94
CA GLU A 380 3.14 5.84 6.05
C GLU A 380 3.59 6.59 7.32
N ASN A 381 4.91 6.67 7.57
CA ASN A 381 5.48 7.29 8.77
C ASN A 381 5.23 8.80 8.83
N ARG A 382 4.79 9.42 7.73
CA ARG A 382 4.33 10.81 7.73
C ARG A 382 3.18 11.02 8.72
N ARG A 383 2.17 10.14 8.69
CA ARG A 383 0.95 10.24 9.51
C ARG A 383 0.90 9.19 10.63
N PHE A 384 1.57 8.06 10.44
CA PHE A 384 1.58 6.91 11.35
C PHE A 384 3.00 6.55 11.81
N PRO A 385 3.82 7.50 12.31
CA PRO A 385 5.14 7.16 12.80
C PRO A 385 5.04 6.25 14.05
N PRO A 386 6.06 5.42 14.34
CA PRO A 386 6.10 4.57 15.53
C PRO A 386 5.88 5.31 16.86
N TRP A 387 6.22 6.60 16.92
CA TRP A 387 6.05 7.48 18.10
C TRP A 387 4.80 8.38 18.03
N ARG A 388 3.79 8.02 17.22
CA ARG A 388 2.52 8.77 17.16
C ARG A 388 1.86 8.81 18.55
N THR A 389 1.33 9.97 18.94
CA THR A 389 0.58 10.12 20.19
C THR A 389 -0.66 9.21 20.19
N LYS A 390 -0.89 8.52 21.32
CA LYS A 390 -2.00 7.57 21.46
C LYS A 390 -3.30 8.27 21.83
N ASP A 391 -3.86 9.08 20.92
CA ASP A 391 -5.19 9.70 21.10
C ASP A 391 -6.11 9.50 19.86
N GLY A 392 -7.04 8.54 19.97
CA GLY A 392 -8.01 8.03 18.97
C GLY A 392 -8.37 6.55 19.26
N PRO A 393 -9.55 6.00 18.92
CA PRO A 393 -10.13 4.85 19.64
C PRO A 393 -9.29 3.55 19.58
N ARG A 394 -8.69 3.23 20.75
CA ARG A 394 -8.08 1.99 21.29
C ARG A 394 -7.38 0.99 20.36
N ALA A 395 -6.11 0.72 20.70
CA ALA A 395 -5.72 -0.57 21.27
C ALA A 395 -4.66 -0.38 22.37
N SER A 396 -4.82 -1.12 23.48
CA SER A 396 -3.97 -1.10 24.67
C SER A 396 -2.67 -1.87 24.45
N THR A 397 -1.53 -1.40 24.99
CA THR A 397 -0.51 -2.19 25.72
C THR A 397 0.68 -1.33 26.18
N LYS A 398 1.43 -1.93 27.11
CA LYS A 398 2.24 -1.41 28.23
C LYS A 398 3.48 -0.59 27.82
N ARG A 399 3.83 0.39 28.68
CA ARG A 399 5.09 1.16 28.60
C ARG A 399 6.27 0.27 29.02
N GLY A 400 7.15 -0.06 28.07
CA GLY A 400 8.53 -0.47 28.35
C GLY A 400 9.43 0.75 28.31
N GLY A 401 10.08 1.08 29.44
CA GLY A 401 11.01 2.19 29.55
C GLY A 401 12.41 1.80 29.07
N GLY A 402 12.86 2.36 27.95
CA GLY A 402 14.27 2.44 27.57
C GLY A 402 14.66 3.92 27.43
N ARG A 403 15.76 4.33 28.07
CA ARG A 403 16.23 5.73 28.04
C ARG A 403 16.92 6.02 26.71
N TRP A 404 16.51 7.11 26.07
CA TRP A 404 16.92 7.57 24.74
C TRP A 404 18.27 8.32 24.68
N ARG A 405 19.12 8.21 25.71
CA ARG A 405 20.27 9.12 25.89
C ARG A 405 21.59 8.68 25.24
N ASP A 406 21.68 7.50 24.61
CA ASP A 406 22.97 6.97 24.16
C ASP A 406 23.28 7.16 22.65
N LEU A 407 22.48 7.94 21.92
CA LEU A 407 22.66 8.16 20.47
C LEU A 407 23.29 9.53 20.11
N TRP A 408 23.65 10.34 21.11
CA TRP A 408 24.20 11.68 20.90
C TRP A 408 25.54 11.84 21.61
N SER A 409 26.58 11.21 21.06
CA SER A 409 27.97 11.63 21.23
C SER A 409 28.61 11.71 19.86
N PRO A 410 29.13 12.88 19.43
CA PRO A 410 30.06 12.93 18.32
C PRO A 410 31.29 12.10 18.74
N GLN A 411 31.57 11.00 18.03
CA GLN A 411 32.93 10.48 18.04
C GLN A 411 33.82 11.49 17.30
N ARG A 412 34.44 12.38 18.07
CA ARG A 412 35.81 12.87 17.88
C ARG A 412 36.29 13.58 19.14
#